data_AF-A0A4Y2H6H0-F1
#
_entry.id   AF-A0A4Y2H6H0-F1
#
_cell.length_a   1.000
_cell.length_b   1.000
_cell.length_c   1.000
_cell.angle_alpha   90.00
_cell.angle_beta   90.00
_cell.angle_gamma   90.00
#
_symmetry.space_group_name_H-M   'P 1'
#
loop_
_entity.id
_entity.type
_entity.pdbx_description
1 polymer ?
#
loop_
_entity_poly.entity_id
_entity_poly.type
_entity_poly.pdbx_seq_one_letter_code
_entity_poly.pdbx_strand_id
1 'polypeptide(L)'
;MEFVDYLDNVALKRSDFSEFSPENSRVDEFFYETMNTNKYRNLWKVVEMLLLLSHGQATVEKGFSIDKKVEVENMKELSYVSQRLICDYINSIGNSIHNIKITNIMRTYVSNAWQKYMKYLEDWKLLSSQNKKRKSLTSDEIQELKNKKKMLGKRYQGFDKVCRKS
;
A
#
# COMPACT_ATOMS: atom_id res chain seq x y z
N MET A 1 -19.63 -24.92 -32.86
CA MET A 1 -18.67 -24.33 -31.90
C MET A 1 -19.28 -24.44 -30.50
N GLU A 2 -18.50 -24.78 -29.46
CA GLU A 2 -19.01 -25.02 -28.09
C GLU A 2 -19.88 -23.86 -27.57
N PHE A 3 -19.52 -22.61 -27.89
CA PHE A 3 -20.28 -21.42 -27.52
C PHE A 3 -21.70 -21.37 -28.08
N VAL A 4 -21.87 -21.59 -29.39
CA VAL A 4 -23.20 -21.55 -30.05
C VAL A 4 -24.09 -22.67 -29.50
N ASP A 5 -23.53 -23.88 -29.33
CA ASP A 5 -24.26 -25.00 -28.75
C ASP A 5 -24.66 -24.73 -27.29
N TYR A 6 -23.78 -24.11 -26.49
CA TYR A 6 -24.09 -23.71 -25.13
C TYR A 6 -25.21 -22.66 -25.07
N LEU A 7 -25.18 -21.65 -25.94
CA LEU A 7 -26.22 -20.64 -26.01
C LEU A 7 -27.58 -21.26 -26.34
N ASP A 8 -27.65 -22.05 -27.42
CA ASP A 8 -28.91 -22.57 -27.94
C ASP A 8 -29.50 -23.68 -27.06
N ASN A 9 -28.66 -24.45 -26.36
CA ASN A 9 -29.10 -25.63 -25.61
C ASN A 9 -29.09 -25.47 -24.10
N VAL A 10 -28.34 -24.50 -23.56
CA VAL A 10 -28.25 -24.27 -22.11
C VAL A 10 -28.79 -22.88 -21.77
N ALA A 11 -28.14 -21.82 -22.24
CA ALA A 11 -28.43 -20.46 -21.79
C ALA A 11 -29.84 -19.99 -22.18
N LEU A 12 -30.31 -20.31 -23.39
CA LEU A 12 -31.65 -19.91 -23.86
C LEU A 12 -32.78 -20.82 -23.40
N LYS A 13 -32.46 -22.02 -22.88
CA LYS A 13 -33.47 -23.04 -22.51
C LYS A 13 -33.70 -23.16 -21.02
N ARG A 14 -32.72 -22.84 -20.18
CA ARG A 14 -32.85 -22.90 -18.73
C ARG A 14 -33.39 -21.58 -18.19
N SER A 15 -34.40 -21.65 -17.32
CA SER A 15 -35.03 -20.47 -16.68
C SER A 15 -34.14 -19.79 -15.64
N ASP A 16 -33.16 -20.50 -15.12
CA ASP A 16 -32.20 -19.98 -14.15
C ASP A 16 -31.34 -18.84 -14.70
N PHE A 17 -31.07 -18.77 -16.02
CA PHE A 17 -30.41 -17.62 -16.65
C PHE A 17 -31.27 -16.35 -16.58
N SER A 18 -32.59 -16.48 -16.68
CA SER A 18 -33.52 -15.34 -16.56
C SER A 18 -33.81 -14.95 -15.11
N GLU A 19 -33.71 -15.90 -14.19
CA GLU A 19 -33.93 -15.69 -12.75
C GLU A 19 -32.64 -15.33 -12.00
N PHE A 20 -31.49 -15.44 -12.65
CA PHE A 20 -30.19 -15.16 -12.04
C PHE A 20 -30.13 -13.73 -11.51
N SER A 21 -29.82 -13.61 -10.22
CA SER A 21 -29.54 -12.32 -9.58
C SER A 21 -28.16 -12.36 -8.92
N PRO A 22 -27.26 -11.41 -9.26
CA PRO A 22 -25.94 -11.33 -8.64
C PRO A 22 -25.98 -10.94 -7.15
N GLU A 23 -27.14 -10.48 -6.64
CA GLU A 23 -27.33 -10.20 -5.21
C GLU A 23 -27.52 -11.47 -4.38
N ASN A 24 -28.08 -12.52 -4.99
CA ASN A 24 -28.45 -13.76 -4.32
C ASN A 24 -27.54 -14.93 -4.69
N SER A 25 -26.74 -14.82 -5.76
CA SER A 25 -25.92 -15.92 -6.27
C SER A 25 -24.66 -15.43 -6.95
N ARG A 26 -23.59 -16.20 -6.79
CA ARG A 26 -22.27 -15.90 -7.37
C ARG A 26 -22.23 -16.25 -8.85
N VAL A 27 -21.73 -15.33 -9.66
CA VAL A 27 -21.60 -15.50 -11.12
C VAL A 27 -20.65 -16.66 -11.46
N ASP A 28 -19.55 -16.81 -10.73
CA ASP A 28 -18.57 -17.86 -10.98
C ASP A 28 -19.09 -19.27 -10.65
N GLU A 29 -19.85 -19.39 -9.56
CA GLU A 29 -20.50 -20.64 -9.17
C GLU A 29 -21.58 -21.03 -10.18
N PHE A 30 -22.41 -20.08 -10.61
CA PHE A 30 -23.46 -20.30 -11.60
C PHE A 30 -22.89 -20.77 -12.96
N PHE A 31 -21.82 -20.15 -13.44
CA PHE A 31 -21.18 -20.60 -14.68
C PHE A 31 -20.42 -21.91 -14.52
N TYR A 32 -19.84 -22.18 -13.34
CA TYR A 32 -19.20 -23.46 -13.07
C TYR A 32 -20.23 -24.60 -13.11
N GLU A 33 -21.38 -24.46 -12.47
CA GLU A 33 -22.43 -25.50 -12.47
C GLU A 33 -22.97 -25.82 -13.87
N THR A 34 -23.02 -24.82 -14.74
CA THR A 34 -23.59 -24.94 -16.09
C THR A 34 -22.56 -25.37 -17.14
N MET A 35 -21.29 -24.98 -16.98
CA MET A 35 -20.22 -25.21 -17.97
C MET A 35 -19.19 -26.26 -17.57
N ASN A 36 -19.11 -26.70 -16.30
CA ASN A 36 -18.15 -27.71 -15.82
C ASN A 36 -18.53 -29.13 -16.25
N THR A 37 -18.76 -29.31 -17.55
CA THR A 37 -18.99 -30.60 -18.19
C THR A 37 -17.93 -30.81 -19.26
N ASN A 38 -17.65 -32.08 -19.60
CA ASN A 38 -16.68 -32.39 -20.66
C ASN A 38 -17.05 -31.76 -22.02
N LYS A 39 -18.34 -31.44 -22.24
CA LYS A 39 -18.85 -30.86 -23.49
C LYS A 39 -18.44 -29.40 -23.69
N TYR A 40 -18.31 -28.64 -22.61
CA TYR A 40 -18.03 -27.18 -22.65
C TYR A 40 -16.68 -26.84 -22.04
N ARG A 41 -15.75 -27.80 -21.98
CA ARG A 41 -14.48 -27.64 -21.26
C ARG A 41 -13.60 -26.52 -21.81
N ASN A 42 -13.57 -26.31 -23.13
CA ASN A 42 -12.76 -25.24 -23.71
C ASN A 42 -13.42 -23.89 -23.50
N LEU A 43 -14.75 -23.83 -23.63
CA LEU A 43 -15.54 -22.65 -23.29
C LEU A 43 -15.38 -22.24 -21.82
N TRP A 44 -15.43 -23.20 -20.89
CA TRP A 44 -15.24 -22.95 -19.46
C TRP A 44 -13.87 -22.32 -19.19
N LYS A 45 -12.79 -22.82 -19.79
CA LYS A 45 -11.44 -22.21 -19.62
C LYS A 45 -11.40 -20.74 -20.05
N VAL A 46 -12.11 -20.36 -21.11
CA VAL A 46 -12.17 -18.97 -21.57
C VAL A 46 -12.96 -18.11 -20.58
N VAL A 47 -14.09 -18.62 -20.09
CA VAL A 47 -14.92 -17.94 -19.08
C VAL A 47 -14.19 -17.83 -17.74
N GLU A 48 -13.48 -18.87 -17.33
CA GLU A 48 -12.60 -18.90 -16.15
C GLU A 48 -11.53 -17.80 -16.26
N MET A 49 -10.84 -17.69 -17.39
CA MET A 49 -9.90 -16.58 -17.62
C MET A 49 -10.58 -15.21 -17.54
N LEU A 50 -11.77 -15.05 -18.12
CA LEU A 50 -12.52 -13.78 -18.07
C LEU A 50 -12.94 -13.40 -16.64
N LEU A 51 -13.44 -14.37 -15.87
CA LEU A 51 -13.85 -14.18 -14.47
C LEU A 51 -12.64 -13.84 -13.59
N LEU A 52 -11.49 -14.47 -13.82
CA LEU A 52 -10.24 -14.18 -13.11
C LEU A 52 -9.63 -12.81 -13.51
N LEU A 53 -9.75 -12.40 -14.77
CA LEU A 53 -9.28 -11.10 -15.24
C LEU A 53 -10.03 -9.94 -14.58
N SER A 54 -11.32 -10.10 -14.27
CA SER A 54 -12.12 -9.06 -13.62
C SER A 54 -11.62 -8.69 -12.21
N HIS A 55 -10.97 -9.64 -11.50
CA HIS A 55 -10.36 -9.38 -10.19
C HIS A 55 -8.95 -8.74 -10.27
N GLY A 56 -8.29 -8.80 -11.44
CA GLY A 56 -6.88 -8.40 -11.62
C GLY A 56 -6.63 -6.92 -11.94
N GLN A 57 -7.67 -6.11 -12.19
CA GLN A 57 -7.52 -4.68 -12.49
C GLN A 57 -8.03 -3.75 -11.39
N ALA A 58 -9.01 -4.18 -10.58
CA ALA A 58 -9.55 -3.36 -9.49
C ALA A 58 -8.56 -3.13 -8.33
N THR A 59 -7.57 -4.02 -8.16
CA THR A 59 -6.51 -3.87 -7.14
C THR A 59 -5.26 -3.18 -7.70
N VAL A 60 -4.97 -3.32 -9.00
CA VAL A 60 -3.75 -2.75 -9.60
C VAL A 60 -3.94 -1.26 -9.95
N GLU A 61 -5.16 -0.78 -10.17
CA GLU A 61 -5.44 0.66 -10.25
C GLU A 61 -5.36 1.38 -8.89
N LYS A 62 -5.48 0.65 -7.76
CA LYS A 62 -5.19 1.23 -6.43
C LYS A 62 -3.71 1.52 -6.20
N GLY A 63 -2.81 0.99 -7.03
CA GLY A 63 -1.36 1.23 -6.93
C GLY A 63 -0.89 2.55 -7.57
N PHE A 64 -1.70 3.16 -8.43
CA PHE A 64 -1.35 4.40 -9.14
C PHE A 64 -2.27 5.57 -8.85
N SER A 65 -3.46 5.32 -8.29
CA SER A 65 -4.28 6.39 -7.73
C SER A 65 -3.77 6.73 -6.33
N ILE A 66 -3.36 7.98 -6.12
CA ILE A 66 -3.16 8.56 -4.78
C ILE A 66 -4.56 8.64 -4.15
N ASP A 67 -5.04 7.51 -3.65
CA ASP A 67 -6.35 7.38 -3.05
C ASP A 67 -6.27 7.96 -1.62
N LYS A 68 -7.13 8.92 -1.27
CA LYS A 68 -7.20 9.49 0.10
C LYS A 68 -7.44 8.43 1.19
N LYS A 69 -7.83 7.21 0.81
CA LYS A 69 -7.96 6.07 1.73
C LYS A 69 -6.62 5.43 2.10
N VAL A 70 -5.57 5.58 1.28
CA VAL A 70 -4.19 5.15 1.58
C VAL A 70 -3.47 6.20 2.46
N GLU A 71 -4.07 7.36 2.68
CA GLU A 71 -3.57 8.35 3.65
C GLU A 71 -3.61 7.80 5.09
N VAL A 72 -4.47 6.82 5.35
CA VAL A 72 -4.51 6.07 6.62
C VAL A 72 -3.19 5.32 6.84
N GLU A 73 -2.60 4.71 5.79
CA GLU A 73 -1.35 3.95 5.91
C GLU A 73 -0.10 4.83 6.12
N ASN A 74 -0.17 6.13 5.83
CA ASN A 74 0.92 7.08 6.09
C ASN A 74 0.85 7.74 7.47
N MET A 75 -0.02 7.26 8.35
CA MET A 75 -0.05 7.71 9.74
C MET A 75 1.16 7.18 10.51
N LYS A 76 1.72 8.00 11.39
CA LYS A 76 2.80 7.57 12.29
C LYS A 76 2.23 6.60 13.34
N GLU A 77 3.06 5.71 13.84
CA GLU A 77 2.71 4.74 14.90
C GLU A 77 1.92 5.37 16.06
N LEU A 78 2.34 6.55 16.52
CA LEU A 78 1.67 7.29 17.59
C LEU A 78 0.20 7.64 17.27
N SER A 79 -0.13 7.91 16.01
CA SER A 79 -1.49 8.17 15.57
C SER A 79 -2.35 6.92 15.65
N TYR A 80 -1.79 5.75 15.29
CA TYR A 80 -2.50 4.46 15.43
C TYR A 80 -2.73 4.09 16.88
N VAL A 81 -1.73 4.24 17.73
CA VAL A 81 -1.86 4.01 19.18
C VAL A 81 -2.94 4.92 19.75
N SER A 82 -2.93 6.21 19.38
CA SER A 82 -3.95 7.16 19.85
C SER A 82 -5.36 6.79 19.41
N GLN A 83 -5.55 6.40 18.15
CA GLN A 83 -6.85 5.95 17.64
C GLN A 83 -7.32 4.68 18.34
N ARG A 84 -6.41 3.72 18.56
CA ARG A 84 -6.74 2.48 19.24
C ARG A 84 -7.22 2.73 20.67
N LEU A 85 -6.53 3.60 21.41
CA LEU A 85 -6.93 4.00 22.76
C LEU A 85 -8.32 4.64 22.78
N ILE A 86 -8.63 5.50 21.80
CA ILE A 86 -9.95 6.13 21.68
C ILE A 86 -11.03 5.09 21.41
N CYS A 87 -10.79 4.18 20.46
CA CYS A 87 -11.73 3.10 20.13
C CYS A 87 -11.96 2.16 21.33
N ASP A 88 -10.89 1.74 22.01
CA ASP A 88 -10.98 0.86 23.17
C ASP A 88 -11.79 1.52 24.30
N TYR A 89 -11.59 2.82 24.53
CA TYR A 89 -12.40 3.59 25.48
C TYR A 89 -13.89 3.65 25.08
N ILE A 90 -14.20 3.95 23.82
CA ILE A 90 -15.59 3.98 23.32
C ILE A 90 -16.25 2.60 23.47
N ASN A 91 -15.53 1.54 23.12
CA ASN A 91 -16.00 0.16 23.26
C ASN A 91 -16.31 -0.18 24.72
N SER A 92 -15.46 0.24 25.67
CA SER A 92 -15.67 0.00 27.11
C SER A 92 -16.93 0.66 27.68
N ILE A 93 -17.45 1.70 27.02
CA ILE A 93 -18.66 2.43 27.42
C ILE A 93 -19.91 1.88 26.68
N GLY A 94 -19.76 0.75 25.97
CA GLY A 94 -20.86 0.08 25.26
C GLY A 94 -21.19 0.75 23.92
N ASN A 95 -20.18 1.26 23.21
CA ASN A 95 -20.32 1.93 21.91
C ASN A 95 -21.21 3.18 21.91
N SER A 96 -21.50 3.71 23.10
CA SER A 96 -22.31 4.89 23.28
C SER A 96 -21.43 6.13 23.40
N ILE A 97 -21.37 6.91 22.32
CA ILE A 97 -20.67 8.21 22.30
C ILE A 97 -21.40 9.24 23.17
N HIS A 98 -22.72 9.11 23.32
CA HIS A 98 -23.54 10.05 24.10
C HIS A 98 -23.26 10.01 25.60
N ASN A 99 -22.65 8.92 26.10
CA ASN A 99 -22.28 8.77 27.51
C ASN A 99 -20.96 9.48 27.87
N ILE A 100 -20.20 9.97 26.89
CA ILE A 100 -18.89 10.59 27.11
C ILE A 100 -19.09 12.06 27.49
N LYS A 101 -18.89 12.38 28.77
CA LYS A 101 -18.91 13.77 29.25
C LYS A 101 -17.64 14.51 28.80
N ILE A 102 -17.81 15.61 28.06
CA ILE A 102 -16.70 16.47 27.63
C ILE A 102 -16.14 17.22 28.84
N THR A 103 -14.92 16.89 29.24
CA THR A 103 -14.23 17.56 30.36
C THR A 103 -13.53 18.83 29.92
N ASN A 104 -13.27 19.76 30.86
CA ASN A 104 -12.48 20.95 30.59
C ASN A 104 -11.06 20.64 30.11
N ILE A 105 -10.48 19.52 30.57
CA ILE A 105 -9.16 19.07 30.14
C ILE A 105 -9.17 18.78 28.63
N MET A 106 -10.17 18.05 28.12
CA MET A 106 -10.31 17.77 26.69
C MET A 106 -10.40 19.06 25.86
N ARG A 107 -11.18 20.05 26.33
CA ARG A 107 -11.29 21.36 25.68
C ARG A 107 -9.93 22.05 25.61
N THR A 108 -9.18 22.09 26.70
CA THR A 108 -7.83 22.66 26.74
C THR A 108 -6.87 21.94 25.79
N TYR A 109 -6.93 20.61 25.72
CA TYR A 109 -6.11 19.84 24.78
C TYR A 109 -6.41 20.17 23.32
N VAL A 110 -7.70 20.28 22.96
CA VAL A 110 -8.12 20.64 21.60
C VAL A 110 -7.69 22.06 21.26
N SER A 111 -7.90 23.03 22.16
CA SER A 111 -7.48 24.43 21.96
C SER A 111 -5.98 24.56 21.73
N ASN A 112 -5.17 23.75 22.41
CA ASN A 112 -3.71 23.77 22.28
C ASN A 112 -3.16 22.88 21.15
N ALA A 113 -4.00 22.06 20.50
CA ALA A 113 -3.57 21.11 19.48
C ALA A 113 -2.91 21.80 18.28
N TRP A 114 -3.47 22.93 17.85
CA TRP A 114 -2.91 23.76 16.79
C TRP A 114 -1.50 24.23 17.14
N GLN A 115 -1.31 24.81 18.33
CA GLN A 115 -0.01 25.33 18.75
C GLN A 115 1.04 24.23 18.82
N LYS A 116 0.67 23.04 19.34
CA LYS A 116 1.55 21.86 19.33
C LYS A 116 1.93 21.43 17.92
N TYR A 117 0.97 21.45 16.98
CA TYR A 117 1.24 21.14 15.59
C TYR A 117 2.19 22.14 14.93
N MET A 118 1.98 23.44 15.16
CA MET A 118 2.87 24.48 14.63
C MET A 118 4.29 24.33 15.16
N LYS A 119 4.45 24.10 16.46
CA LYS A 119 5.76 23.81 17.06
C LYS A 119 6.41 22.58 16.43
N TYR A 120 5.66 21.50 16.22
CA TYR A 120 6.17 20.30 15.56
C TYR A 120 6.66 20.58 14.14
N LEU A 121 5.95 21.40 13.36
CA LEU A 121 6.38 21.79 12.01
C LEU A 121 7.66 22.62 12.03
N GLU A 122 7.83 23.52 12.99
CA GLU A 122 9.04 24.31 13.19
C GLU A 122 10.24 23.41 13.53
N ASP A 123 10.07 22.52 14.51
CA ASP A 123 11.10 21.56 14.92
C ASP A 123 11.50 20.65 13.75
N TRP A 124 10.52 20.19 12.96
CA TRP A 124 10.76 19.37 11.78
C TRP A 124 11.57 20.11 10.71
N LYS A 125 11.26 21.39 10.46
CA LYS A 125 12.05 22.22 9.53
C LYS A 125 13.49 22.38 10.02
N LEU A 126 13.69 22.66 11.31
CA LEU A 126 15.03 22.82 11.88
C LEU A 126 15.84 21.52 11.76
N LEU A 127 15.27 20.39 12.16
CA LEU A 127 15.89 19.06 12.04
C LEU A 127 16.22 18.72 10.59
N SER A 128 15.32 19.01 9.65
CA SER A 128 15.56 18.76 8.22
C SER A 128 16.75 19.57 7.69
N SER A 129 16.88 20.83 8.11
CA SER A 129 17.97 21.72 7.69
C SER A 129 19.32 21.27 8.25
N GLN A 130 19.35 20.87 9.53
CA GLN A 130 20.56 20.35 10.19
C GLN A 130 21.00 19.02 9.58
N ASN A 131 20.05 18.13 9.29
CA ASN A 131 20.35 16.84 8.67
C ASN A 131 20.88 17.01 7.24
N LYS A 132 20.38 17.98 6.47
CA LYS A 132 20.94 18.32 5.15
C LYS A 132 22.39 18.80 5.26
N LYS A 133 22.69 19.70 6.20
CA LYS A 133 24.05 20.20 6.45
C LYS A 133 25.02 19.09 6.90
N ARG A 134 24.58 18.20 7.81
CA ARG A 134 25.39 17.05 8.23
C ARG A 134 25.67 16.08 7.07
N LYS A 135 24.67 15.81 6.24
CA LYS A 135 24.82 14.94 5.06
C LYS A 135 25.80 15.52 4.02
N SER A 136 25.78 16.84 3.78
CA SER A 136 26.74 17.47 2.86
C SER A 136 28.16 17.37 3.39
N LEU A 137 28.39 17.73 4.65
CA LEU A 137 29.71 17.64 5.30
C LEU A 137 30.28 16.21 5.25
N THR A 138 29.46 15.22 5.61
CA THR A 138 29.87 13.80 5.58
C THR A 138 30.19 13.36 4.15
N SER A 139 29.42 13.83 3.15
CA SER A 139 29.67 13.52 1.74
C SER A 139 31.00 14.10 1.25
N ASP A 140 31.30 15.34 1.65
CA ASP A 140 32.56 16.02 1.28
C ASP A 140 33.77 15.32 1.91
N GLU A 141 33.68 14.94 3.19
CA GLU A 141 34.72 14.15 3.89
C GLU A 141 34.96 12.79 3.22
N ILE A 142 33.89 12.07 2.84
CA ILE A 142 33.99 10.79 2.13
C ILE A 142 34.68 10.98 0.77
N GLN A 143 34.35 12.05 0.05
CA GLN A 143 34.97 12.38 -1.25
C GLN A 143 36.48 12.61 -1.09
N GLU A 144 36.87 13.36 -0.05
CA GLU A 144 38.27 13.67 0.24
C GLU A 144 39.07 12.40 0.61
N LEU A 145 38.50 11.54 1.45
CA LEU A 145 39.11 10.26 1.82
C LEU A 145 39.27 9.32 0.61
N LYS A 146 38.28 9.27 -0.29
CA LYS A 146 38.38 8.52 -1.56
C LYS A 146 39.53 9.03 -2.43
N ASN A 147 39.70 10.35 -2.52
CA ASN A 147 40.79 10.96 -3.28
C ASN A 147 42.16 10.65 -2.66
N LYS A 148 42.31 10.78 -1.34
CA LYS A 148 43.53 10.41 -0.62
C LYS A 148 43.89 8.94 -0.82
N LYS A 149 42.93 8.02 -0.70
CA LYS A 149 43.12 6.59 -0.97
C LYS A 149 43.62 6.32 -2.40
N LYS A 150 43.03 6.99 -3.40
CA LYS A 150 43.45 6.87 -4.81
C LYS A 150 44.88 7.36 -5.02
N MET A 151 45.26 8.47 -4.41
CA MET A 151 46.62 9.02 -4.49
C MET A 151 47.67 8.10 -3.87
N LEU A 152 47.37 7.54 -2.70
CA LEU A 152 48.26 6.57 -2.05
C LEU A 152 48.42 5.30 -2.88
N GLY A 153 47.33 4.74 -3.43
CA GLY A 153 47.39 3.57 -4.32
C GLY A 153 48.28 3.79 -5.54
N LYS A 154 48.23 4.98 -6.16
CA LYS A 154 49.14 5.34 -7.25
C LYS A 154 50.60 5.42 -6.80
N ARG A 155 50.88 5.95 -5.61
CA ARG A 155 52.25 6.00 -5.05
C ARG A 155 52.80 4.60 -4.81
N TYR A 156 52.03 3.71 -4.18
CA TYR A 156 52.45 2.30 -3.98
C TYR A 156 52.77 1.59 -5.29
N GLN A 157 51.93 1.72 -6.32
CA GLN A 157 52.22 1.16 -7.65
C GLN A 157 53.46 1.77 -8.31
N GLY A 158 53.77 3.03 -8.02
CA GLY A 158 55.01 3.68 -8.45
C GLY A 158 56.24 3.09 -7.75
N PHE A 159 56.17 2.89 -6.43
CA PHE A 159 57.24 2.28 -5.64
C PHE A 159 57.53 0.83 -6.06
N ASP A 160 56.50 0.00 -6.28
CA ASP A 160 56.67 -1.37 -6.75
C ASP A 160 57.40 -1.47 -8.11
N LYS A 161 57.18 -0.50 -9.00
CA LYS A 161 57.85 -0.45 -10.31
C LYS A 161 59.31 -0.03 -10.21
N VAL A 162 59.66 0.76 -9.19
CA VAL A 162 61.05 1.17 -8.93
C VAL A 162 61.83 0.03 -8.29
N CYS A 163 61.24 -0.67 -7.30
CA CYS A 163 61.90 -1.80 -6.65
C CYS A 163 62.10 -3.03 -7.55
N ARG A 164 61.29 -3.24 -8.59
CA ARG A 164 61.50 -4.34 -9.57
C ARG A 164 62.56 -4.07 -10.63
N LYS A 165 63.09 -2.85 -10.70
CA LYS A 165 64.13 -2.45 -11.67
C LYS A 165 65.54 -2.39 -11.09
N SER A 166 65.68 -2.60 -9.78
CA SER A 166 66.96 -2.76 -9.06
C SER A 166 67.23 -4.23 -8.82
#